data_AF-A0A9P6ZU30-F1
#
_entry.id   AF-A0A9P6ZU30-F1
#
_cell.length_a   1.000
_cell.length_b   1.000
_cell.length_c   1.000
_cell.angle_alpha   90.00
_cell.angle_beta   90.00
_cell.angle_gamma   90.00
#
_symmetry.space_group_name_H-M   'P 1'
#
loop_
_entity.id
_entity.type
_entity.pdbx_description
1 polymer ?
#
loop_
_entity_poly.entity_id
_entity_poly.type
_entity_poly.pdbx_seq_one_letter_code
_entity_poly.pdbx_strand_id
1 'polypeptide(L)'
;MAPQKWATDEEEKFFQSHSAKYQVCQAKCNYTGFWEPVFEELFSIYPERLRVFKDVPLDVELTEEQKTEVGKAVEHRRQQIMNKFKNDMGSSKVNCRTKNRNSRMKTGDATTASTSLEPVVTSKKSDIAEFIEDAKKKKKREWEEAKGAGVVDHQVYIDRLPGTLSEFFNELQRLNGLAFTVLMGGPTPAMGGQIDVQSFHVGATEAGNQFDQAYPEFNLGIMRPWKEFIKRVFSVAAAKKESLSVWGASRQPTLEPASELWKESSGGHVYVLLSVFSCS
;
A
#
# COMPACT_ATOMS: atom_id res chain seq x y z
N MET A 1 9.14 -32.30 8.78
CA MET A 1 9.60 -31.69 10.04
C MET A 1 8.68 -30.54 10.38
N ALA A 2 8.24 -30.41 11.64
CA ALA A 2 7.46 -29.25 12.04
C ALA A 2 8.36 -28.00 11.99
N PRO A 3 7.87 -26.84 11.50
CA PRO A 3 8.66 -25.61 11.51
C PRO A 3 9.08 -25.27 12.93
N GLN A 4 10.31 -24.82 13.10
CA GLN A 4 10.86 -24.48 14.41
C GLN A 4 10.04 -23.35 15.04
N LYS A 5 9.55 -23.56 16.26
CA LYS A 5 8.85 -22.53 17.03
C LYS A 5 9.84 -21.41 17.36
N TRP A 6 9.49 -20.18 16.99
CA TRP A 6 10.32 -19.00 17.31
C TRP A 6 9.97 -18.36 18.65
N ALA A 7 8.74 -18.60 19.14
CA ALA A 7 8.25 -18.06 20.41
C ALA A 7 8.59 -19.00 21.56
N THR A 8 8.98 -18.45 22.71
CA THR A 8 9.12 -19.24 23.94
C THR A 8 7.74 -19.57 24.52
N ASP A 9 7.67 -20.54 25.44
CA ASP A 9 6.40 -20.93 26.08
C ASP A 9 5.79 -19.78 26.90
N GLU A 10 6.61 -18.88 27.43
CA GLU A 10 6.18 -17.68 28.16
C GLU A 10 5.60 -16.63 27.22
N GLU A 11 6.23 -16.43 26.05
CA GLU A 11 5.70 -15.60 24.98
C GLU A 11 4.38 -16.17 24.44
N GLU A 12 4.27 -17.50 24.31
CA GLU A 12 3.01 -18.15 23.92
C GLU A 12 1.88 -17.86 24.92
N LYS A 13 2.14 -17.90 26.23
CA LYS A 13 1.15 -17.51 27.26
C LYS A 13 0.76 -16.04 27.15
N PHE A 14 1.71 -15.16 26.87
CA PHE A 14 1.43 -13.74 26.63
C PHE A 14 0.52 -13.52 25.42
N PHE A 15 0.76 -14.22 24.30
CA PHE A 15 -0.13 -14.13 23.14
C PHE A 15 -1.53 -14.68 23.43
N GLN A 16 -1.62 -15.75 24.22
CA GLN A 16 -2.90 -16.32 24.64
C GLN A 16 -3.70 -15.36 25.53
N SER A 17 -3.07 -14.62 26.44
CA SER A 17 -3.78 -13.64 27.29
C SER A 17 -4.37 -12.47 26.48
N HIS A 18 -3.75 -12.12 25.36
CA HIS A 18 -4.19 -11.04 24.46
C HIS A 18 -5.17 -11.49 23.38
N SER A 19 -5.40 -12.80 23.25
CA SER A 19 -6.17 -13.42 22.17
C SER A 19 -7.63 -12.93 22.11
N ALA A 20 -8.30 -12.78 23.26
CA ALA A 20 -9.68 -12.30 23.33
C ALA A 20 -9.83 -10.84 22.86
N LYS A 21 -8.89 -9.96 23.27
CA LYS A 21 -8.86 -8.56 22.82
C LYS A 21 -8.67 -8.48 21.30
N TYR A 22 -7.78 -9.31 20.76
CA TYR A 22 -7.55 -9.38 19.31
C TYR A 22 -8.82 -9.77 18.54
N GLN A 23 -9.57 -10.77 19.02
CA GLN A 23 -10.82 -11.21 18.39
C GLN A 23 -11.88 -10.09 18.33
N VAL A 24 -11.99 -9.28 19.40
CA VAL A 24 -12.90 -8.12 19.42
C VAL A 24 -12.50 -7.09 18.36
N CYS A 25 -11.20 -6.83 18.20
CA CYS A 25 -10.66 -5.92 17.19
C CYS A 25 -10.86 -6.46 15.77
N GLN A 26 -10.66 -7.77 15.59
CA GLN A 26 -10.87 -8.48 14.33
C GLN A 26 -12.33 -8.40 13.88
N ALA A 27 -13.29 -8.60 14.77
CA ALA A 27 -14.72 -8.49 14.46
C ALA A 27 -15.10 -7.07 13.96
N LYS A 28 -14.39 -6.04 14.44
CA LYS A 28 -14.59 -4.64 14.05
C LYS A 28 -13.72 -4.19 12.88
N CYS A 29 -12.81 -5.04 12.38
CA CYS A 29 -11.77 -4.67 11.42
C CYS A 29 -10.95 -3.42 11.81
N ASN A 30 -10.81 -3.14 13.11
CA ASN A 30 -10.11 -1.96 13.62
C ASN A 30 -9.05 -2.40 14.64
N TYR A 31 -7.78 -2.22 14.29
CA TYR A 31 -6.64 -2.65 15.10
C TYR A 31 -5.80 -1.48 15.66
N THR A 32 -6.22 -0.23 15.44
CA THR A 32 -5.44 0.96 15.79
C THR A 32 -5.10 1.02 17.28
N GLY A 33 -6.03 0.58 18.14
CA GLY A 33 -5.82 0.54 19.59
C GLY A 33 -5.30 -0.80 20.14
N PHE A 34 -5.00 -1.79 19.27
CA PHE A 34 -4.58 -3.11 19.71
C PHE A 34 -3.06 -3.29 19.67
N TRP A 35 -2.42 -2.88 18.57
CA TRP A 35 -1.01 -3.24 18.34
C TRP A 35 -0.03 -2.49 19.23
N GLU A 36 -0.20 -1.17 19.40
CA GLU A 36 0.75 -0.36 20.17
C GLU A 36 0.88 -0.85 21.62
N PRO A 37 -0.21 -1.05 22.38
CA PRO A 37 -0.10 -1.52 23.77
C PRO A 37 0.50 -2.94 23.87
N VAL A 38 0.20 -3.81 22.92
CA VAL A 38 0.75 -5.17 22.88
C VAL A 38 2.26 -5.15 22.63
N PHE A 39 2.74 -4.26 21.77
CA PHE A 39 4.18 -4.11 21.53
C PHE A 39 4.90 -3.50 22.73
N GLU A 40 4.33 -2.46 23.34
CA GLU A 40 4.90 -1.86 24.55
C GLU A 40 5.02 -2.87 25.70
N GLU A 41 3.95 -3.60 26.00
CA GLU A 41 3.96 -4.60 27.08
C GLU A 41 4.94 -5.74 26.77
N LEU A 42 4.93 -6.26 25.53
CA LEU A 42 5.81 -7.35 25.14
C LEU A 42 7.28 -6.91 25.20
N PHE A 43 7.65 -5.75 24.65
CA PHE A 43 9.04 -5.30 24.61
C PHE A 43 9.53 -4.79 25.97
N SER A 44 8.63 -4.42 26.88
CA SER A 44 8.98 -4.18 28.27
C SER A 44 9.39 -5.47 29.00
N ILE A 45 8.76 -6.61 28.68
CA ILE A 45 9.07 -7.91 29.30
C ILE A 45 10.24 -8.59 28.58
N TYR A 46 10.27 -8.51 27.25
CA TYR A 46 11.25 -9.18 26.38
C TYR A 46 11.94 -8.15 25.47
N PRO A 47 12.91 -7.39 26.00
CA PRO A 47 13.62 -6.41 25.20
C PRO A 47 14.45 -7.09 24.11
N GLU A 48 14.23 -6.72 22.85
CA GLU A 48 14.90 -7.33 21.68
C GLU A 48 16.43 -7.21 21.74
N ARG A 49 16.94 -6.21 22.47
CA ARG A 49 18.37 -6.06 22.74
C ARG A 49 19.01 -7.32 23.31
N LEU A 50 18.36 -7.99 24.27
CA LEU A 50 18.89 -9.22 24.89
C LEU A 50 18.88 -10.42 23.92
N ARG A 51 17.99 -10.38 22.92
CA ARG A 51 17.89 -11.43 21.90
C ARG A 51 19.00 -11.32 20.86
N VAL A 52 19.26 -10.09 20.42
CA VAL A 52 20.27 -9.78 19.39
C VAL A 52 21.68 -9.83 19.98
N PHE A 53 21.89 -9.21 21.15
CA PHE A 53 23.20 -9.07 21.78
C PHE A 53 23.23 -9.79 23.13
N LYS A 54 23.51 -11.10 23.11
CA LYS A 54 23.58 -11.92 24.33
C LYS A 54 24.76 -11.59 25.24
N ASP A 55 25.86 -11.12 24.64
CA ASP A 55 27.14 -10.90 25.33
C ASP A 55 27.34 -9.45 25.79
N VAL A 56 26.43 -8.54 25.44
CA VAL A 56 26.56 -7.11 25.77
C VAL A 56 25.66 -6.78 26.96
N PRO A 57 26.22 -6.36 28.11
CA PRO A 57 25.42 -5.95 29.27
C PRO A 57 24.46 -4.80 28.94
N LEU A 58 23.32 -4.74 29.62
CA LEU A 58 22.30 -3.69 29.44
C LEU A 58 22.83 -2.28 29.76
N ASP A 59 23.81 -2.19 30.67
CA ASP A 59 24.34 -0.92 31.19
C ASP A 59 25.31 -0.22 30.22
N VAL A 60 25.79 -0.93 29.19
CA VAL A 60 26.74 -0.37 28.21
C VAL A 60 25.95 0.37 27.12
N GLU A 61 26.38 1.57 26.73
CA GLU A 61 25.77 2.27 25.59
C GLU A 61 26.03 1.51 24.27
N LEU A 62 24.98 1.31 23.47
CA LEU A 62 25.09 0.67 22.17
C LEU A 62 25.75 1.62 21.16
N THR A 63 26.59 1.08 20.28
CA THR A 63 27.09 1.84 19.11
C THR A 63 25.94 2.15 18.14
N GLU A 64 26.12 3.13 17.24
CA GLU A 64 25.07 3.50 16.27
C GLU A 64 24.72 2.34 15.31
N GLU A 65 25.70 1.51 14.97
CA GLU A 65 25.49 0.30 14.18
C GLU A 65 24.62 -0.70 14.94
N GLN A 66 24.91 -0.91 16.22
CA GLN A 66 24.13 -1.80 17.07
C GLN A 66 22.70 -1.29 17.29
N LYS A 67 22.50 0.02 17.52
CA LYS A 67 21.17 0.63 17.62
C LYS A 67 20.36 0.40 16.35
N THR A 68 20.98 0.55 15.18
CA THR A 68 20.35 0.28 13.89
C THR A 68 19.95 -1.19 13.76
N GLU A 69 20.79 -2.12 14.22
CA GLU A 69 20.49 -3.55 14.22
C GLU A 69 19.34 -3.92 15.17
N VAL A 70 19.31 -3.35 16.39
CA VAL A 70 18.16 -3.50 17.30
C VAL A 70 16.89 -2.97 16.65
N GLY A 71 16.92 -1.81 16.00
CA GLY A 71 15.76 -1.23 15.32
C GLY A 71 15.19 -2.17 14.24
N LYS A 72 16.05 -2.80 13.44
CA LYS A 72 15.64 -3.80 12.43
C LYS A 72 15.06 -5.05 13.08
N ALA A 73 15.66 -5.53 14.17
CA ALA A 73 15.18 -6.70 14.91
C ALA A 73 13.80 -6.45 15.52
N VAL A 74 13.56 -5.27 16.10
CA VAL A 74 12.26 -4.84 16.64
C VAL A 74 11.19 -4.84 15.55
N GLU A 75 11.48 -4.26 14.38
CA GLU A 75 10.50 -4.21 13.28
C GLU A 75 10.18 -5.62 12.74
N HIS A 76 11.21 -6.46 12.55
CA HIS A 76 11.01 -7.85 12.18
C HIS A 76 10.17 -8.60 13.22
N ARG A 77 10.41 -8.35 14.51
CA ARG A 77 9.65 -8.96 15.60
C ARG A 77 8.19 -8.52 15.60
N ARG A 78 7.91 -7.23 15.39
CA ARG A 78 6.53 -6.70 15.24
C ARG A 78 5.78 -7.46 14.16
N GLN A 79 6.40 -7.68 12.99
CA GLN A 79 5.81 -8.45 11.91
C GLN A 79 5.57 -9.91 12.28
N GLN A 80 6.52 -10.56 12.97
CA GLN A 80 6.34 -11.93 13.47
C GLN A 80 5.13 -12.04 14.41
N ILE A 81 4.98 -11.11 15.35
CA ILE A 81 3.85 -11.06 16.29
C ILE A 81 2.53 -10.88 15.54
N MET A 82 2.46 -9.92 14.61
CA MET A 82 1.26 -9.69 13.80
C MET A 82 0.87 -10.93 13.00
N ASN A 83 1.85 -11.58 12.37
CA ASN A 83 1.63 -12.80 11.62
C ASN A 83 1.18 -13.95 12.52
N LYS A 84 1.71 -14.05 13.74
CA LYS A 84 1.28 -15.06 14.71
C LYS A 84 -0.17 -14.89 15.11
N PHE A 85 -0.61 -13.69 15.50
CA PHE A 85 -2.03 -13.44 15.78
C PHE A 85 -2.91 -13.72 14.56
N LYS A 86 -2.49 -13.31 13.36
CA LYS A 86 -3.21 -13.61 12.11
C LYS A 86 -3.30 -15.12 11.83
N ASN A 87 -2.25 -15.89 12.09
CA ASN A 87 -2.23 -17.32 11.80
C ASN A 87 -2.96 -18.15 12.86
N ASP A 88 -2.77 -17.82 14.14
CA ASP A 88 -3.36 -18.56 15.26
C ASP A 88 -4.86 -18.25 15.40
N MET A 89 -5.24 -16.99 15.17
CA MET A 89 -6.60 -16.50 15.43
C MET A 89 -7.38 -16.17 14.14
N GLY A 90 -6.71 -16.00 13.01
CA GLY A 90 -7.34 -15.76 11.72
C GLY A 90 -7.92 -17.04 11.14
N SER A 91 -8.99 -17.56 11.74
CA SER A 91 -10.05 -18.39 11.15
C SER A 91 -9.66 -19.44 10.08
N SER A 92 -8.43 -19.94 10.06
CA SER A 92 -7.88 -20.56 8.86
C SER A 92 -8.27 -22.02 8.67
N LYS A 93 -9.05 -22.65 9.57
CA LYS A 93 -9.41 -24.07 9.38
C LYS A 93 -10.83 -24.51 9.73
N VAL A 94 -11.62 -23.73 10.46
CA VAL A 94 -12.95 -24.22 10.90
C VAL A 94 -14.04 -23.99 9.84
N ASN A 95 -13.88 -23.05 8.90
CA ASN A 95 -14.94 -22.75 7.92
C ASN A 95 -14.66 -23.13 6.45
N CYS A 96 -13.45 -23.57 6.10
CA CYS A 96 -13.17 -24.06 4.74
C CYS A 96 -13.44 -25.57 4.56
N ARG A 97 -13.43 -26.37 5.63
CA ARG A 97 -13.63 -27.84 5.51
C ARG A 97 -15.07 -28.30 5.75
N THR A 98 -15.87 -27.52 6.47
CA THR A 98 -17.24 -27.91 6.85
C THR A 98 -18.25 -27.69 5.71
N LYS A 99 -17.97 -26.80 4.76
CA LYS A 99 -18.86 -26.57 3.61
C LYS A 99 -18.84 -27.67 2.55
N ASN A 100 -17.93 -28.65 2.63
CA ASN A 100 -17.86 -29.76 1.66
C ASN A 100 -18.32 -31.12 2.21
N ARG A 101 -18.99 -31.17 3.38
CA ARG A 101 -19.67 -32.40 3.88
C ARG A 101 -21.19 -32.38 3.78
N ASN A 102 -21.83 -31.21 3.64
CA ASN A 102 -23.30 -31.14 3.49
C ASN A 102 -23.82 -31.47 2.09
N SER A 103 -22.96 -31.81 1.12
CA SER A 103 -23.41 -32.27 -0.21
C SER A 103 -23.64 -33.79 -0.30
N ARG A 104 -23.46 -34.58 0.77
CA ARG A 104 -23.55 -36.06 0.70
C ARG A 104 -24.36 -36.76 1.79
N MET A 105 -25.42 -36.15 2.31
CA MET A 105 -26.51 -36.89 2.96
C MET A 105 -27.86 -36.37 2.47
N LYS A 106 -28.31 -36.89 1.32
CA LYS A 106 -29.71 -36.95 0.92
C LYS A 106 -30.10 -38.41 0.97
N THR A 107 -30.87 -38.81 1.98
CA THR A 107 -31.99 -39.77 1.93
C THR A 107 -32.63 -39.78 3.31
N GLY A 108 -33.90 -39.42 3.41
CA GLY A 108 -34.70 -39.62 4.62
C GLY A 108 -35.63 -38.46 4.96
N ASP A 109 -36.67 -38.34 4.13
CA ASP A 109 -38.03 -37.85 4.39
C ASP A 109 -38.42 -37.52 5.85
N ALA A 110 -38.97 -36.31 6.06
CA ALA A 110 -40.18 -36.05 6.85
C ALA A 110 -40.47 -34.54 6.96
N THR A 111 -41.51 -34.15 6.22
CA THR A 111 -42.35 -32.96 6.29
C THR A 111 -42.48 -32.28 7.66
N THR A 112 -42.12 -31.00 7.74
CA THR A 112 -42.83 -30.03 8.59
C THR A 112 -42.70 -28.62 8.01
N ALA A 113 -43.84 -27.99 7.73
CA ALA A 113 -43.94 -26.69 7.08
C ALA A 113 -43.53 -25.55 8.03
N SER A 114 -42.54 -24.77 7.62
CA SER A 114 -42.31 -23.42 8.15
C SER A 114 -41.77 -22.54 7.02
N THR A 115 -42.52 -21.48 6.74
CA THR A 115 -42.32 -20.49 5.69
C THR A 115 -40.87 -19.98 5.64
N SER A 116 -40.20 -20.37 4.56
CA SER A 116 -38.79 -20.17 4.27
C SER A 116 -38.60 -18.87 3.48
N LEU A 117 -37.91 -17.89 4.08
CA LEU A 117 -37.30 -16.78 3.35
C LEU A 117 -36.00 -17.30 2.71
N GLU A 118 -36.00 -17.37 1.39
CA GLU A 118 -34.90 -17.81 0.53
C GLU A 118 -33.61 -16.99 0.75
N PRO A 119 -32.47 -17.62 1.11
CA PRO A 119 -31.15 -17.01 0.92
C PRO A 119 -30.61 -17.38 -0.46
N VAL A 120 -31.11 -16.73 -1.51
CA VAL A 120 -30.41 -16.68 -2.81
C VAL A 120 -29.26 -15.68 -2.65
N VAL A 121 -28.01 -16.15 -2.50
CA VAL A 121 -26.75 -15.57 -3.03
C VAL A 121 -25.58 -16.31 -2.37
N THR A 122 -25.11 -17.42 -2.96
CA THR A 122 -23.80 -18.01 -2.59
C THR A 122 -22.94 -18.44 -3.77
N SER A 123 -23.38 -18.23 -5.02
CA SER A 123 -22.75 -18.88 -6.19
C SER A 123 -21.73 -18.05 -6.99
N LYS A 124 -21.31 -16.85 -6.55
CA LYS A 124 -20.51 -15.94 -7.41
C LYS A 124 -19.04 -15.75 -7.02
N LYS A 125 -18.51 -16.43 -6.00
CA LYS A 125 -17.14 -16.14 -5.52
C LYS A 125 -16.01 -16.74 -6.37
N SER A 126 -16.22 -17.90 -7.02
CA SER A 126 -15.24 -18.49 -7.95
C SER A 126 -15.05 -17.62 -9.18
N ASP A 127 -16.15 -17.14 -9.73
CA ASP A 127 -16.18 -16.42 -11.01
C ASP A 127 -15.49 -15.05 -10.88
N ILE A 128 -15.56 -14.43 -9.70
CA ILE A 128 -14.87 -13.17 -9.40
C ILE A 128 -13.35 -13.34 -9.40
N ALA A 129 -12.83 -14.44 -8.85
CA ALA A 129 -11.40 -14.66 -8.76
C ALA A 129 -10.77 -14.91 -10.14
N GLU A 130 -11.45 -15.71 -10.97
CA GLU A 130 -11.04 -15.97 -12.36
C GLU A 130 -11.08 -14.68 -13.20
N PHE A 131 -12.14 -13.87 -13.06
CA PHE A 131 -12.26 -12.59 -13.73
C PHE A 131 -11.12 -11.61 -13.36
N ILE A 132 -10.72 -11.56 -12.09
CA ILE A 132 -9.62 -10.70 -11.63
C ILE A 132 -8.27 -11.14 -12.24
N GLU A 133 -7.99 -12.44 -12.28
CA GLU A 133 -6.73 -12.94 -12.84
C GLU A 133 -6.66 -12.75 -14.36
N ASP A 134 -7.78 -12.91 -15.07
CA ASP A 134 -7.85 -12.63 -16.50
C ASP A 134 -7.69 -11.14 -16.81
N ALA A 135 -8.32 -10.26 -16.02
CA ALA A 135 -8.12 -8.81 -16.14
C ALA A 135 -6.65 -8.41 -15.92
N LYS A 136 -5.97 -9.02 -14.95
CA LYS A 136 -4.53 -8.79 -14.71
C LYS A 136 -3.66 -9.27 -15.87
N LYS A 137 -3.91 -10.48 -16.39
CA LYS A 137 -3.17 -11.03 -17.54
C LYS A 137 -3.36 -10.18 -18.80
N LYS A 138 -4.60 -9.75 -19.07
CA LYS A 138 -4.92 -8.88 -20.21
C LYS A 138 -4.17 -7.55 -20.10
N LYS A 139 -4.26 -6.89 -18.95
CA LYS A 139 -3.57 -5.61 -18.69
C LYS A 139 -2.04 -5.75 -18.79
N LYS A 140 -1.48 -6.88 -18.34
CA LYS A 140 -0.04 -7.18 -18.48
C LYS A 140 0.37 -7.33 -19.95
N ARG A 141 -0.42 -8.03 -20.76
CA ARG A 141 -0.13 -8.21 -22.20
C ARG A 141 -0.19 -6.87 -22.95
N GLU A 142 -1.23 -6.07 -22.70
CA GLU A 142 -1.37 -4.73 -23.27
C GLU A 142 -0.20 -3.81 -22.91
N TRP A 143 0.30 -3.92 -21.67
CA TRP A 143 1.47 -3.18 -21.22
C TRP A 143 2.76 -3.58 -21.94
N GLU A 144 3.04 -4.89 -22.08
CA GLU A 144 4.24 -5.37 -22.78
C GLU A 144 4.19 -5.06 -24.29
N GLU A 145 3.01 -5.13 -24.90
CA GLU A 145 2.80 -4.75 -26.31
C GLU A 145 3.03 -3.25 -26.53
N ALA A 146 2.51 -2.39 -25.64
CA ALA A 146 2.77 -0.96 -25.67
C ALA A 146 4.25 -0.61 -25.45
N LYS A 147 4.98 -1.44 -24.70
CA LYS A 147 6.42 -1.27 -24.46
C LYS A 147 7.27 -1.63 -25.69
N GLY A 148 6.80 -2.57 -26.51
CA GLY A 148 7.45 -2.99 -27.75
C GLY A 148 7.22 -2.05 -28.95
N ALA A 149 6.17 -1.22 -28.92
CA ALA A 149 5.73 -0.42 -30.06
C ALA A 149 6.54 0.87 -30.35
N GLY A 150 7.59 1.18 -29.57
CA GLY A 150 8.41 2.37 -29.78
C GLY A 150 7.74 3.66 -29.29
N VAL A 151 8.58 4.62 -28.86
CA VAL A 151 8.26 5.97 -28.33
C VAL A 151 6.84 6.10 -27.78
N VAL A 152 6.67 5.72 -26.51
CA VAL A 152 5.42 5.94 -25.79
C VAL A 152 5.10 7.44 -25.83
N ASP A 153 4.02 7.82 -26.50
CA ASP A 153 3.55 9.20 -26.51
C ASP A 153 2.99 9.53 -25.12
N HIS A 154 3.81 10.19 -24.31
CA HIS A 154 3.47 10.56 -22.95
C HIS A 154 2.24 11.48 -22.90
N GLN A 155 1.98 12.23 -23.98
CA GLN A 155 0.83 13.11 -24.07
C GLN A 155 -0.48 12.33 -24.02
N VAL A 156 -0.55 11.17 -24.69
CA VAL A 156 -1.75 10.31 -24.68
C VAL A 156 -2.13 9.88 -23.26
N TYR A 157 -1.16 9.65 -22.37
CA TYR A 157 -1.42 9.31 -20.98
C TYR A 157 -1.88 10.51 -20.16
N ILE A 158 -1.26 11.68 -20.38
CA ILE A 158 -1.66 12.94 -19.75
C ILE A 158 -3.13 13.24 -20.10
N ASP A 159 -3.50 13.11 -21.37
CA ASP A 159 -4.84 13.42 -21.86
C ASP A 159 -5.90 12.42 -21.34
N ARG A 160 -5.52 11.16 -21.10
CA ARG A 160 -6.42 10.11 -20.55
C ARG A 160 -6.54 10.15 -19.03
N LEU A 161 -5.63 10.85 -18.35
CA LEU A 161 -5.55 10.84 -16.90
C LEU A 161 -6.82 11.43 -16.24
N PRO A 162 -7.39 12.58 -16.68
CA PRO A 162 -8.59 13.13 -16.07
C PRO A 162 -9.78 12.17 -16.08
N GLY A 163 -10.01 11.48 -17.21
CA GLY A 163 -11.09 10.49 -17.32
C GLY A 163 -10.91 9.32 -16.37
N THR A 164 -9.68 8.79 -16.29
CA THR A 164 -9.36 7.68 -15.39
C THR A 164 -9.53 8.05 -13.91
N LEU A 165 -9.05 9.24 -13.53
CA LEU A 165 -9.19 9.72 -12.15
C LEU A 165 -10.65 10.01 -11.81
N SER A 166 -11.43 10.52 -12.76
CA SER A 166 -12.86 10.76 -12.56
C SER A 166 -13.63 9.47 -12.27
N GLU A 167 -13.44 8.43 -13.06
CA GLU A 167 -14.09 7.14 -12.82
C GLU A 167 -13.73 6.58 -11.44
N PHE A 168 -12.44 6.61 -11.08
CA PHE A 168 -11.96 6.07 -9.82
C PHE A 168 -12.48 6.83 -8.60
N PHE A 169 -12.34 8.16 -8.58
CA PHE A 169 -12.73 8.96 -7.43
C PHE A 169 -14.24 9.12 -7.28
N ASN A 170 -15.01 9.11 -8.38
CA ASN A 170 -16.47 9.11 -8.29
C ASN A 170 -16.98 7.84 -7.59
N GLU A 171 -16.41 6.67 -7.90
CA GLU A 171 -16.77 5.43 -7.19
C GLU A 171 -16.38 5.47 -5.71
N LEU A 172 -15.20 6.02 -5.37
CA LEU A 172 -14.80 6.20 -3.97
C LEU A 172 -15.71 7.16 -3.22
N GLN A 173 -16.08 8.28 -3.84
CA GLN A 173 -17.02 9.25 -3.25
C GLN A 173 -18.37 8.57 -3.02
N ARG A 174 -18.88 7.82 -3.99
CA ARG A 174 -20.17 7.12 -3.89
C ARG A 174 -20.19 6.09 -2.75
N LEU A 175 -19.06 5.40 -2.53
CA LEU A 175 -18.96 4.37 -1.49
C LEU A 175 -18.73 4.95 -0.09
N ASN A 176 -17.93 6.01 0.01
CA ASN A 176 -17.39 6.47 1.30
C ASN A 176 -17.91 7.85 1.72
N GLY A 177 -18.61 8.58 0.84
CA GLY A 177 -19.07 9.96 1.07
C GLY A 177 -17.95 11.01 1.10
N LEU A 178 -16.71 10.65 0.73
CA LEU A 178 -15.56 11.55 0.77
C LEU A 178 -15.44 12.41 -0.48
N ALA A 179 -15.00 13.65 -0.31
CA ALA A 179 -14.57 14.51 -1.41
C ALA A 179 -13.04 14.43 -1.61
N PHE A 180 -12.59 14.60 -2.86
CA PHE A 180 -11.19 14.47 -3.24
C PHE A 180 -10.72 15.68 -4.04
N THR A 181 -9.47 16.06 -3.83
CA THR A 181 -8.74 17.00 -4.68
C THR A 181 -7.37 16.41 -4.99
N VAL A 182 -7.01 16.40 -6.27
CA VAL A 182 -5.72 15.91 -6.76
C VAL A 182 -5.02 17.06 -7.47
N LEU A 183 -3.79 17.34 -7.05
CA LEU A 183 -2.91 18.29 -7.73
C LEU A 183 -1.80 17.51 -8.42
N MET A 184 -1.56 17.81 -9.69
CA MET A 184 -0.51 17.18 -10.48
C MET A 184 0.20 18.22 -11.33
N GLY A 185 1.44 17.95 -11.69
CA GLY A 185 2.21 18.86 -12.53
C GLY A 185 3.52 18.24 -12.98
N GLY A 186 4.00 18.70 -14.13
CA GLY A 186 5.21 18.18 -14.75
C GLY A 186 5.52 18.86 -16.07
N PRO A 187 6.65 18.50 -16.71
CA PRO A 187 6.99 18.99 -18.03
C PRO A 187 6.05 18.37 -19.09
N THR A 188 5.36 19.22 -19.85
CA THR A 188 4.42 18.78 -20.89
C THR A 188 5.07 18.80 -22.27
N PRO A 189 5.15 17.66 -23.00
CA PRO A 189 5.76 17.59 -24.32
C PRO A 189 5.13 18.55 -25.33
N ALA A 190 3.79 18.68 -25.33
CA ALA A 190 3.06 19.58 -26.22
C ALA A 190 3.44 21.07 -26.03
N MET A 191 3.97 21.45 -24.86
CA MET A 191 4.42 22.80 -24.56
C MET A 191 5.95 22.93 -24.59
N GLY A 192 6.64 22.05 -25.33
CA GLY A 192 8.11 22.06 -25.42
C GLY A 192 8.79 21.78 -24.08
N GLY A 193 8.16 21.00 -23.19
CA GLY A 193 8.69 20.66 -21.88
C GLY A 193 8.48 21.74 -20.81
N GLN A 194 7.67 22.76 -21.06
CA GLN A 194 7.28 23.72 -20.01
C GLN A 194 6.50 23.02 -18.89
N ILE A 195 6.66 23.53 -17.67
CA ILE A 195 5.93 23.04 -16.50
C ILE A 195 4.47 23.46 -16.57
N ASP A 196 3.61 22.46 -16.70
CA ASP A 196 2.17 22.59 -16.56
C ASP A 196 1.70 22.02 -15.21
N VAL A 197 0.60 22.57 -14.69
CA VAL A 197 -0.04 22.11 -13.46
C VAL A 197 -1.53 21.99 -13.69
N GLN A 198 -2.10 20.89 -13.20
CA GLN A 198 -3.51 20.59 -13.33
C GLN A 198 -4.07 20.22 -11.97
N SER A 199 -5.33 20.60 -11.73
CA SER A 199 -6.08 20.17 -10.56
C SER A 199 -7.31 19.38 -10.99
N PHE A 200 -7.67 18.39 -10.18
CA PHE A 200 -8.83 17.55 -10.40
C PHE A 200 -9.62 17.46 -9.10
N HIS A 201 -10.92 17.73 -9.16
CA HIS A 201 -11.80 17.83 -7.99
C HIS A 201 -12.98 16.88 -8.13
N VAL A 202 -13.24 16.09 -7.09
CA VAL A 202 -14.42 15.22 -7.00
C VAL A 202 -15.15 15.53 -5.70
N GLY A 203 -16.45 15.77 -5.85
CA GLY A 203 -17.30 16.30 -4.79
C GLY A 203 -17.68 17.74 -5.02
N ALA A 204 -18.84 18.09 -4.46
CA ALA A 204 -19.45 19.41 -4.56
C ALA A 204 -20.06 19.79 -3.21
N THR A 205 -20.09 21.09 -2.94
CA THR A 205 -20.85 21.67 -1.82
C THR A 205 -22.36 21.51 -2.05
N GLU A 206 -23.19 21.84 -1.05
CA GLU A 206 -24.66 21.87 -1.21
C GLU A 206 -25.11 22.80 -2.35
N ALA A 207 -24.34 23.86 -2.60
CA ALA A 207 -24.56 24.79 -3.71
C ALA A 207 -24.06 24.26 -5.07
N GLY A 208 -23.51 23.06 -5.13
CA GLY A 208 -22.97 22.46 -6.35
C GLY A 208 -21.54 22.91 -6.71
N ASN A 209 -20.91 23.78 -5.91
CA ASN A 209 -19.57 24.28 -6.21
C ASN A 209 -18.50 23.21 -5.91
N GLN A 210 -17.54 23.07 -6.82
CA GLN A 210 -16.31 22.29 -6.60
C GLN A 210 -15.32 23.06 -5.71
N PHE A 211 -14.23 22.42 -5.28
CA PHE A 211 -13.29 23.03 -4.32
C PHE A 211 -12.61 24.30 -4.84
N ASP A 212 -12.21 24.31 -6.11
CA ASP A 212 -11.60 25.47 -6.78
C ASP A 212 -12.58 26.65 -6.92
N GLN A 213 -13.88 26.37 -7.04
CA GLN A 213 -14.95 27.36 -7.08
C GLN A 213 -15.34 27.86 -5.68
N ALA A 214 -15.35 26.96 -4.70
CA ALA A 214 -15.70 27.27 -3.31
C ALA A 214 -14.57 28.03 -2.58
N TYR A 215 -13.34 27.96 -3.08
CA TYR A 215 -12.19 28.66 -2.53
C TYR A 215 -11.69 29.72 -3.52
N PRO A 216 -12.11 31.00 -3.39
CA PRO A 216 -11.79 32.07 -4.36
C PRO A 216 -10.30 32.27 -4.60
N GLU A 217 -9.48 32.00 -3.59
CA GLU A 217 -8.02 32.12 -3.67
C GLU A 217 -7.33 30.83 -4.14
N PHE A 218 -8.05 29.83 -4.65
CA PHE A 218 -7.46 28.54 -5.04
C PHE A 218 -6.23 28.67 -5.95
N ASN A 219 -6.33 29.54 -6.95
CA ASN A 219 -5.21 29.78 -7.86
C ASN A 219 -4.00 30.42 -7.17
N LEU A 220 -4.23 31.41 -6.29
CA LEU A 220 -3.15 32.16 -5.63
C LEU A 220 -2.56 31.40 -4.44
N GLY A 221 -3.41 30.79 -3.62
CA GLY A 221 -3.07 30.12 -2.37
C GLY A 221 -2.65 28.66 -2.55
N ILE A 222 -3.06 27.98 -3.62
CA ILE A 222 -2.76 26.55 -3.82
C ILE A 222 -2.01 26.31 -5.12
N MET A 223 -2.58 26.68 -6.27
CA MET A 223 -1.98 26.33 -7.58
C MET A 223 -0.62 26.99 -7.81
N ARG A 224 -0.45 28.26 -7.41
CA ARG A 224 0.83 28.97 -7.57
C ARG A 224 1.93 28.37 -6.69
N PRO A 225 1.77 28.19 -5.35
CA PRO A 225 2.75 27.48 -4.53
C PRO A 225 3.07 26.08 -5.05
N TRP A 226 2.05 25.34 -5.51
CA TRP A 226 2.23 24.02 -6.09
C TRP A 226 3.09 24.07 -7.37
N LYS A 227 2.81 25.00 -8.29
CA LYS A 227 3.62 25.21 -9.50
C LYS A 227 5.08 25.53 -9.17
N GLU A 228 5.31 26.38 -8.17
CA GLU A 228 6.68 26.70 -7.73
C GLU A 228 7.38 25.49 -7.10
N PHE A 229 6.67 24.65 -6.35
CA PHE A 229 7.19 23.37 -5.88
C PHE A 229 7.59 22.45 -7.03
N ILE A 230 6.72 22.26 -8.03
CA ILE A 230 6.99 21.41 -9.20
C ILE A 230 8.19 21.93 -10.00
N LYS A 231 8.31 23.25 -10.21
CA LYS A 231 9.50 23.84 -10.84
C LYS A 231 10.79 23.44 -10.12
N ARG A 232 10.80 23.46 -8.78
CA ARG A 232 11.97 23.04 -7.99
C ARG A 232 12.29 21.56 -8.20
N VAL A 233 11.28 20.69 -8.11
CA VAL A 233 11.43 19.24 -8.33
C VAL A 233 12.09 18.94 -9.68
N PHE A 234 11.61 19.57 -10.76
CA PHE A 234 12.13 19.30 -12.11
C PHE A 234 13.39 20.10 -12.48
N SER A 235 13.66 21.25 -11.85
CA SER A 235 14.93 21.98 -12.04
C SER A 235 16.14 21.17 -11.55
N VAL A 236 15.99 20.47 -10.42
CA VAL A 236 17.02 19.59 -9.85
C VAL A 236 17.20 18.35 -10.72
N ALA A 237 16.10 17.79 -11.22
CA ALA A 237 16.14 16.62 -12.09
C ALA A 237 16.82 16.91 -13.44
N ALA A 238 16.58 18.10 -14.02
CA ALA A 238 17.23 18.55 -15.24
C ALA A 238 18.75 18.70 -15.05
N ALA A 239 19.17 19.35 -13.96
CA ALA A 239 20.60 19.49 -13.62
C ALA A 239 21.30 18.12 -13.42
N LYS A 240 20.59 17.14 -12.84
CA LYS A 240 21.12 15.78 -12.66
C LYS A 240 21.24 15.01 -13.98
N LYS A 241 20.30 15.20 -14.90
CA LYS A 241 20.33 14.57 -16.22
C LYS A 241 21.45 15.16 -17.10
N GLU A 242 21.72 16.45 -16.98
CA GLU A 242 22.87 17.10 -17.62
C GLU A 242 24.21 16.73 -16.94
N SER A 243 24.27 16.60 -15.61
CA SER A 243 25.50 16.14 -14.94
C SER A 243 25.86 14.70 -15.31
N LEU A 244 24.85 13.85 -15.56
CA LEU A 244 25.03 12.47 -16.02
C LEU A 244 25.43 12.39 -17.50
N SER A 245 25.01 13.33 -18.35
CA SER A 245 25.46 13.38 -19.75
C SER A 245 26.87 13.94 -19.90
N VAL A 246 27.29 14.88 -19.05
CA VAL A 246 28.66 15.44 -19.02
C VAL A 246 29.71 14.39 -18.64
N TRP A 247 29.37 13.40 -17.81
CA TRP A 247 30.27 12.29 -17.48
C TRP A 247 30.23 11.15 -18.50
N GLY A 248 29.28 11.15 -19.44
CA GLY A 248 29.14 10.17 -20.51
C GLY A 248 29.83 10.53 -21.84
N ALA A 249 30.39 11.74 -21.97
CA ALA A 249 31.03 12.23 -23.19
C ALA A 249 32.55 12.47 -23.06
N SER A 250 33.19 11.97 -22.00
CA SER A 250 34.66 12.04 -21.87
C SER A 250 35.31 10.92 -22.69
N ARG A 251 36.22 11.33 -23.59
CA ARG A 251 37.10 10.50 -24.42
C ARG A 251 37.63 9.29 -23.65
N GLN A 252 37.52 8.10 -24.24
CA GLN A 252 38.09 6.89 -23.66
C GLN A 252 39.60 7.05 -23.42
N PRO A 253 40.10 6.98 -22.17
CA PRO A 253 41.42 6.45 -21.93
C PRO A 253 41.33 4.93 -22.10
N THR A 254 42.26 4.39 -22.87
CA THR A 254 42.44 2.97 -23.15
C THR A 254 42.50 2.11 -21.89
N LEU A 255 41.65 1.07 -21.88
CA LEU A 255 41.79 -0.29 -21.32
C LEU A 255 42.38 -0.48 -19.90
N GLU A 256 41.54 -1.03 -19.01
CA GLU A 256 41.87 -2.11 -18.05
C GLU A 256 40.53 -2.74 -17.56
N PRO A 257 40.41 -4.08 -17.47
CA PRO A 257 39.15 -4.75 -17.12
C PRO A 257 39.01 -4.91 -15.59
N ALA A 258 38.23 -4.03 -14.96
CA ALA A 258 37.77 -4.24 -13.58
C ALA A 258 36.32 -4.76 -13.60
N SER A 259 36.20 -6.08 -13.50
CA SER A 259 34.96 -6.75 -13.13
C SER A 259 34.70 -6.54 -11.64
N GLU A 260 33.87 -5.56 -11.27
CA GLU A 260 33.01 -5.55 -10.07
C GLU A 260 32.33 -4.18 -9.90
N LEU A 261 31.15 -4.18 -9.27
CA LEU A 261 30.28 -3.04 -8.93
C LEU A 261 29.34 -2.47 -10.02
N TRP A 262 28.20 -3.15 -10.20
CA TRP A 262 26.91 -2.45 -10.34
C TRP A 262 25.86 -3.15 -9.48
N LYS A 263 25.35 -2.46 -8.45
CA LYS A 263 24.08 -2.79 -7.81
C LYS A 263 23.03 -1.79 -8.30
N GLU A 264 21.93 -2.34 -8.77
CA GLU A 264 20.69 -1.66 -9.18
C GLU A 264 20.23 -0.59 -8.19
N SER A 265 19.86 0.57 -8.73
CA SER A 265 18.95 1.51 -8.07
C SER A 265 17.87 1.91 -9.07
N SER A 266 16.76 1.17 -9.04
CA SER A 266 15.51 1.50 -9.73
C SER A 266 14.47 1.85 -8.66
N GLY A 267 13.88 3.04 -8.78
CA GLY A 267 12.84 3.48 -7.84
C GLY A 267 12.49 4.96 -8.00
N GLY A 268 11.83 5.34 -9.10
CA GLY A 268 11.11 6.60 -9.16
C GLY A 268 9.88 6.51 -8.25
N HIS A 269 9.89 7.17 -7.10
CA HIS A 269 8.73 7.28 -6.23
C HIS A 269 7.83 8.43 -6.67
N VAL A 270 6.57 8.10 -6.96
CA VAL A 270 5.47 9.07 -7.07
C VAL A 270 4.93 9.28 -5.65
N TYR A 271 5.03 10.49 -5.12
CA TYR A 271 4.40 10.86 -3.86
C TYR A 271 2.98 11.36 -4.15
N VAL A 272 1.98 10.66 -3.62
CA VAL A 272 0.59 11.14 -3.58
C VAL A 272 0.32 11.67 -2.18
N LEU A 273 0.19 12.99 -2.05
CA LEU A 273 -0.22 13.62 -0.80
C LEU A 273 -1.75 13.55 -0.71
N LEU A 274 -2.28 12.51 -0.04
CA LEU A 274 -3.71 12.42 0.27
C LEU A 274 -4.00 13.24 1.53
N SER A 275 -4.61 14.43 1.34
CA SER A 275 -5.24 15.16 2.44
C SER A 275 -6.73 14.78 2.47
N VAL A 276 -7.17 14.14 3.56
CA VAL A 276 -8.57 13.76 3.75
C VAL A 276 -9.26 14.87 4.54
N PHE A 277 -10.21 15.57 3.91
CA PHE A 277 -11.10 16.50 4.60
C PHE A 277 -12.45 15.80 4.81
N SER A 278 -12.88 15.69 6.05
CA SER A 278 -14.23 15.23 6.39
C SER A 278 -15.14 16.46 6.49
N CYS A 279 -16.09 16.61 5.58
CA CYS A 279 -17.21 17.52 5.82
C CYS A 279 -18.13 16.87 6.86
N SER A 280 -18.42 17.60 7.93
CA SER A 280 -19.50 17.28 8.90
C SER A 280 -20.78 17.97 8.49
#